data_AF-A0A838RZV6-F1
#
_entry.id   AF-A0A838RZV6-F1
#
_cell.length_a   1.000
_cell.length_b   1.000
_cell.length_c   1.000
_cell.angle_alpha   90.00
_cell.angle_beta   90.00
_cell.angle_gamma   90.00
#
_symmetry.space_group_name_H-M   'P 1'
#
loop_
_entity.id
_entity.type
_entity.pdbx_description
1 polymer ?
#
loop_
_entity_poly.entity_id
_entity_poly.type
_entity_poly.pdbx_seq_one_letter_code
_entity_poly.pdbx_strand_id
1 'polypeptide(L)'
;MRRERHHPAAATSKTNVVQIKHQFAFRATAEGIKARFQVVYEQLEICSRLSSKSDFELDVRVSRDDRGAPSVDQVSESGLAKSLAERLGIFASFAKEFEGAGSAELMWTQRTILTVPLLRHFVGNMSQIATYKLSPALSRNAGVPTPNPELKSTGENLPAVVDWLKNFHKPQWALVLNAMRDIIPGLEDIVVQILHTRTLGLYFIEEGMKPWGVEDISDGTIQTLAILTAIVDPRSSTLVIEEPENSIHP
;
A
#
# COMPACT_ATOMS: atom_id res chain seq x y z
N MET A 1 -23.72 -59.97 -7.20
CA MET A 1 -23.94 -58.51 -7.30
C MET A 1 -22.80 -57.78 -6.60
N ARG A 2 -21.79 -57.30 -7.34
CA ARG A 2 -20.65 -56.55 -6.81
C ARG A 2 -20.79 -55.12 -7.34
N ARG A 3 -21.20 -54.18 -6.48
CA ARG A 3 -21.34 -52.76 -6.85
C ARG A 3 -19.95 -52.13 -6.87
N GLU A 4 -19.45 -51.83 -8.07
CA GLU A 4 -18.30 -50.94 -8.26
C GLU A 4 -18.69 -49.53 -7.84
N ARG A 5 -17.95 -48.97 -6.87
CA ARG A 5 -18.05 -47.54 -6.53
C ARG A 5 -17.16 -46.78 -7.49
N HIS A 6 -17.77 -46.10 -8.47
CA HIS A 6 -17.10 -45.02 -9.19
C HIS A 6 -16.71 -43.93 -8.19
N HIS A 7 -15.40 -43.74 -7.99
CA HIS A 7 -14.86 -42.51 -7.43
C HIS A 7 -14.97 -41.42 -8.52
N PRO A 8 -15.60 -40.26 -8.26
CA PRO A 8 -15.48 -39.13 -9.16
C PRO A 8 -14.03 -38.64 -9.13
N ALA A 9 -13.42 -38.50 -10.31
CA ALA A 9 -12.12 -37.86 -10.47
C ALA A 9 -12.14 -36.48 -9.78
N ALA A 10 -11.12 -36.20 -8.97
CA ALA A 10 -10.93 -34.91 -8.35
C ALA A 10 -10.91 -33.84 -9.46
N ALA A 11 -11.95 -33.01 -9.49
CA ALA A 11 -11.98 -31.83 -10.34
C ALA A 11 -10.80 -30.93 -9.90
N THR A 12 -9.74 -30.92 -10.71
CA THR A 12 -8.66 -29.96 -10.59
C THR A 12 -9.28 -28.58 -10.69
N SER A 13 -9.44 -27.91 -9.56
CA SER A 13 -9.82 -26.50 -9.48
C SER A 13 -8.84 -25.71 -10.37
N LYS A 14 -9.29 -25.30 -11.55
CA LYS A 14 -8.55 -24.36 -12.40
C LYS A 14 -8.55 -23.02 -11.67
N THR A 15 -7.53 -22.81 -10.83
CA THR A 15 -7.33 -21.51 -10.20
C THR A 15 -6.77 -20.58 -11.26
N ASN A 16 -7.66 -19.81 -11.88
CA ASN A 16 -7.25 -18.70 -12.73
C ASN A 16 -6.65 -17.62 -11.84
N VAL A 17 -5.33 -17.45 -11.91
CA VAL A 17 -4.64 -16.35 -11.23
C VAL A 17 -4.55 -15.20 -12.22
N VAL A 18 -4.95 -14.01 -11.79
CA VAL A 18 -4.81 -12.78 -12.58
C VAL A 18 -3.75 -11.92 -11.92
N GLN A 19 -2.80 -11.46 -12.73
CA GLN A 19 -1.81 -10.46 -12.37
C GLN A 19 -2.17 -9.16 -13.06
N ILE A 20 -2.10 -8.06 -12.31
CA ILE A 20 -2.31 -6.72 -12.84
C ILE A 20 -1.01 -5.95 -12.63
N LYS A 21 -0.45 -5.37 -13.70
CA LYS A 21 0.76 -4.55 -13.65
C LYS A 21 0.41 -3.13 -14.08
N HIS A 22 0.71 -2.17 -13.22
CA HIS A 22 0.51 -0.74 -13.50
C HIS A 22 1.86 -0.04 -13.51
N GLN A 23 2.20 0.56 -14.65
CA GLN A 23 3.43 1.29 -14.87
C GLN A 23 3.08 2.71 -15.28
N PHE A 24 3.69 3.71 -14.65
CA PHE A 24 3.46 5.10 -15.00
C PHE A 24 4.71 5.95 -14.76
N ALA A 25 4.78 7.06 -15.48
CA ALA A 25 5.81 8.08 -15.29
C ALA A 25 5.16 9.45 -15.25
N PHE A 26 5.61 10.30 -14.34
CA PHE A 26 5.18 11.70 -14.23
C PHE A 26 6.37 12.64 -14.43
N ARG A 27 6.09 13.85 -14.90
CA ARG A 27 7.06 14.94 -15.05
C ARG A 27 6.45 16.24 -14.54
N ALA A 28 7.25 17.07 -13.88
CA ALA A 28 6.86 18.44 -13.56
C ALA A 28 6.66 19.24 -14.85
N THR A 29 5.60 20.05 -14.92
CA THR A 29 5.29 20.87 -16.09
C THR A 29 6.13 22.15 -16.16
N ALA A 30 6.87 22.48 -15.10
CA ALA A 30 7.71 23.67 -15.01
C ALA A 30 8.80 23.47 -13.94
N GLU A 31 9.83 24.33 -13.98
CA GLU A 31 10.83 24.45 -12.92
C GLU A 31 10.27 25.35 -11.81
N GLY A 32 9.87 24.77 -10.68
CA GLY A 32 9.38 25.52 -9.52
C GLY A 32 8.61 24.65 -8.52
N ILE A 33 8.64 25.03 -7.24
CA ILE A 33 8.04 24.27 -6.12
C ILE A 33 6.53 24.06 -6.28
N LYS A 34 5.86 24.90 -7.08
CA LYS A 34 4.41 24.81 -7.36
C LYS A 34 4.09 24.21 -8.75
N ALA A 35 5.08 23.64 -9.44
CA ALA A 35 4.85 23.05 -10.75
C ALA A 35 3.81 21.93 -10.66
N ARG A 36 2.87 21.91 -11.62
CA ARG A 36 1.93 20.80 -11.76
C ARG A 36 2.69 19.59 -12.29
N PHE A 37 2.18 18.39 -12.03
CA PHE A 37 2.71 17.18 -12.63
C PHE A 37 1.81 16.76 -13.79
N GLN A 38 2.41 16.17 -14.81
CA GLN A 38 1.70 15.48 -15.87
C GLN A 38 2.25 14.06 -15.99
N VAL A 39 1.35 13.11 -16.20
CA VAL A 39 1.64 11.73 -16.59
C VAL A 39 2.15 11.77 -18.03
N VAL A 40 3.39 11.34 -18.20
CA VAL A 40 4.07 11.27 -19.51
C VAL A 40 3.70 9.96 -20.21
N TYR A 41 3.49 8.92 -19.42
CA TYR A 41 3.15 7.60 -19.88
C TYR A 41 2.43 6.85 -18.77
N GLU A 42 1.44 6.06 -19.15
CA GLU A 42 0.83 5.10 -18.25
C GLU A 42 0.42 3.85 -19.03
N GLN A 43 0.70 2.70 -18.45
CA GLN A 43 0.33 1.40 -18.98
C GLN A 43 -0.21 0.51 -17.88
N LEU A 44 -1.32 -0.13 -18.20
CA LEU A 44 -1.95 -1.15 -17.40
C LEU A 44 -1.95 -2.46 -18.19
N GLU A 45 -1.37 -3.51 -17.62
CA GLU A 45 -1.40 -4.85 -18.18
C GLU A 45 -2.19 -5.77 -17.26
N ILE A 46 -3.12 -6.52 -17.85
CA ILE A 46 -3.83 -7.62 -17.18
C ILE A 46 -3.32 -8.90 -17.81
N CYS A 47 -2.67 -9.73 -16.99
CA CYS A 47 -2.20 -11.05 -17.38
C CYS A 47 -2.98 -12.11 -16.62
N SER A 48 -3.31 -13.23 -17.25
CA SER A 48 -3.91 -14.37 -16.57
C SER A 48 -3.11 -15.64 -16.77
N ARG A 49 -3.37 -16.58 -15.87
CA ARG A 49 -2.74 -17.88 -15.89
C ARG A 49 -3.75 -18.96 -15.57
N LEU A 50 -3.84 -19.97 -16.45
CA LEU A 50 -4.80 -21.06 -16.39
C LEU A 50 -4.41 -22.20 -15.42
N SER A 51 -3.13 -22.33 -15.10
CA SER A 51 -2.60 -23.38 -14.22
C SER A 51 -1.41 -22.86 -13.42
N SER A 52 -1.22 -23.33 -12.18
CA SER A 52 -0.08 -22.92 -11.35
C SER A 52 1.30 -23.22 -11.94
N LYS A 53 1.37 -24.06 -12.99
CA LYS A 53 2.59 -24.45 -13.70
C LYS A 53 2.84 -23.71 -15.02
N SER A 54 1.88 -22.93 -15.55
CA SER A 54 2.10 -22.15 -16.77
C SER A 54 2.68 -20.77 -16.44
N ASP A 55 3.09 -20.03 -17.46
CA ASP A 55 3.45 -18.62 -17.31
C ASP A 55 2.19 -17.74 -17.37
N PHE A 56 2.35 -16.48 -16.97
CA PHE A 56 1.31 -15.47 -17.15
C PHE A 56 1.26 -15.03 -18.62
N GLU A 57 0.10 -15.13 -19.23
CA GLU A 57 -0.15 -14.63 -20.58
C GLU A 57 -0.78 -13.23 -20.48
N LEU A 58 -0.31 -12.30 -21.31
CA LEU A 58 -0.89 -10.96 -21.39
C LEU A 58 -2.25 -11.05 -22.08
N ASP A 59 -3.32 -10.65 -21.38
CA ASP A 59 -4.67 -10.66 -21.91
C ASP A 59 -5.03 -9.32 -22.56
N VAL A 60 -4.88 -8.25 -21.78
CA VAL A 60 -5.27 -6.90 -22.18
C VAL A 60 -4.20 -5.91 -21.72
N ARG A 61 -3.87 -4.98 -22.61
CA ARG A 61 -3.05 -3.82 -22.30
C ARG A 61 -3.85 -2.55 -22.53
N VAL A 62 -3.83 -1.64 -21.57
CA VAL A 62 -4.36 -0.29 -21.73
C VAL A 62 -3.19 0.66 -21.58
N SER A 63 -2.97 1.53 -22.55
CA SER A 63 -1.83 2.46 -22.57
C SER A 63 -2.30 3.86 -22.90
N ARG A 64 -1.65 4.88 -22.33
CA ARG A 64 -1.79 6.27 -22.76
C ARG A 64 -0.44 6.97 -22.71
N ASP A 65 -0.25 7.89 -23.65
CA ASP A 65 0.88 8.80 -23.70
C ASP A 65 0.49 10.18 -23.13
N ASP A 66 1.36 11.17 -23.32
CA ASP A 66 1.16 12.55 -22.89
C ASP A 66 0.01 13.27 -23.62
N ARG A 67 -0.58 12.64 -24.66
CA ARG A 67 -1.72 13.16 -25.43
C ARG A 67 -3.07 12.72 -24.86
N GLY A 68 -3.07 11.94 -23.77
CA GLY A 68 -4.19 11.77 -22.86
C GLY A 68 -5.27 10.75 -23.26
N ALA A 69 -5.33 10.34 -24.54
CA ALA A 69 -6.30 9.34 -24.99
C ALA A 69 -5.77 7.92 -24.76
N PRO A 70 -6.41 7.10 -23.90
CA PRO A 70 -6.01 5.72 -23.73
C PRO A 70 -6.35 4.86 -24.96
N SER A 71 -5.47 3.94 -25.31
CA SER A 71 -5.66 2.83 -26.23
C SER A 71 -5.78 1.51 -25.49
N VAL A 72 -6.54 0.57 -26.05
CA VAL A 72 -6.75 -0.77 -25.50
C VAL A 72 -6.35 -1.78 -26.54
N ASP A 73 -5.36 -2.61 -26.19
CA ASP A 73 -4.88 -3.71 -27.00
C ASP A 73 -5.30 -5.03 -26.36
N GLN A 74 -6.15 -5.79 -27.05
CA GLN A 74 -6.42 -7.18 -26.69
C GLN A 74 -5.31 -8.06 -27.29
N VAL A 75 -4.61 -8.80 -26.44
CA VAL A 75 -3.46 -9.63 -26.85
C VAL A 75 -3.81 -11.13 -26.83
N SER A 76 -4.75 -11.54 -25.97
CA SER A 76 -5.21 -12.92 -25.87
C SER A 76 -6.61 -13.11 -26.45
N GLU A 77 -6.90 -14.28 -27.02
CA GLU A 77 -8.23 -14.68 -27.48
C GLU A 77 -9.10 -15.29 -26.36
N SER A 78 -8.63 -15.29 -25.12
CA SER A 78 -9.39 -15.83 -23.98
C SER A 78 -10.73 -15.09 -23.81
N GLY A 79 -11.77 -15.80 -23.35
CA GLY A 79 -13.08 -15.18 -23.10
C GLY A 79 -13.03 -14.07 -22.06
N LEU A 80 -12.10 -14.16 -21.11
CA LEU A 80 -11.81 -13.12 -20.12
C LEU A 80 -11.14 -11.90 -20.79
N ALA A 81 -10.14 -12.12 -21.65
CA ALA A 81 -9.49 -11.05 -22.40
C ALA A 81 -10.48 -10.28 -23.25
N LYS A 82 -11.36 -10.99 -23.98
CA LYS A 82 -12.39 -10.37 -24.81
C LYS A 82 -13.37 -9.53 -23.97
N SER A 83 -13.88 -10.06 -22.86
CA SER A 83 -14.80 -9.33 -22.01
C SER A 83 -14.18 -8.09 -21.36
N LEU A 84 -12.90 -8.17 -20.95
CA LEU A 84 -12.15 -7.04 -20.41
C LEU A 84 -11.86 -6.01 -21.49
N ALA A 85 -11.43 -6.43 -22.69
CA ALA A 85 -11.15 -5.56 -23.81
C ALA A 85 -12.40 -4.78 -24.27
N GLU A 86 -13.57 -5.42 -24.32
CA GLU A 86 -14.84 -4.74 -24.64
C GLU A 86 -15.18 -3.67 -23.60
N ARG A 87 -15.09 -3.99 -22.30
CA ARG A 87 -15.37 -3.04 -21.21
C ARG A 87 -14.37 -1.87 -21.17
N LEU A 88 -13.09 -2.16 -21.36
CA LEU A 88 -12.02 -1.16 -21.36
C LEU A 88 -12.02 -0.34 -22.65
N GLY A 89 -12.44 -0.92 -23.77
CA GLY A 89 -12.62 -0.22 -25.04
C GLY A 89 -13.70 0.86 -24.94
N ILE A 90 -14.81 0.56 -24.26
CA ILE A 90 -15.85 1.55 -23.93
C ILE A 90 -15.25 2.70 -23.09
N PHE A 91 -14.40 2.38 -22.11
CA PHE A 91 -13.66 3.39 -21.36
C PHE A 91 -12.80 4.26 -22.27
N ALA A 92 -12.03 3.66 -23.19
CA ALA A 92 -11.17 4.40 -24.09
C ALA A 92 -11.94 5.31 -25.06
N SER A 93 -13.12 4.89 -25.53
CA SER A 93 -13.98 5.76 -26.34
C SER A 93 -14.52 6.95 -25.56
N PHE A 94 -14.96 6.76 -24.32
CA PHE A 94 -15.42 7.87 -23.49
C PHE A 94 -14.27 8.79 -23.08
N ALA A 95 -13.10 8.25 -22.75
CA ALA A 95 -11.92 9.03 -22.41
C ALA A 95 -11.43 9.92 -23.57
N LYS A 96 -11.71 9.56 -24.83
CA LYS A 96 -11.46 10.43 -25.99
C LYS A 96 -12.44 11.60 -26.08
N GLU A 97 -13.68 11.43 -25.63
CA GLU A 97 -14.69 12.51 -25.60
C GLU A 97 -14.48 13.46 -24.41
N PHE A 98 -13.98 12.94 -23.29
CA PHE A 98 -13.52 13.77 -22.19
C PHE A 98 -12.08 14.22 -22.45
N GLU A 99 -11.89 15.38 -23.08
CA GLU A 99 -10.61 16.13 -23.16
C GLU A 99 -9.95 16.44 -21.79
N GLY A 100 -10.40 15.81 -20.70
CA GLY A 100 -10.07 16.12 -19.32
C GLY A 100 -9.92 14.89 -18.42
N ALA A 101 -9.59 13.71 -18.95
CA ALA A 101 -8.82 12.75 -18.15
C ALA A 101 -7.49 13.46 -17.82
N GLY A 102 -7.50 14.25 -16.73
CA GLY A 102 -6.47 15.24 -16.46
C GLY A 102 -5.11 14.62 -16.68
N SER A 103 -4.24 15.26 -17.46
CA SER A 103 -2.90 14.73 -17.73
C SER A 103 -2.16 14.42 -16.43
N ALA A 104 -2.55 15.03 -15.30
CA ALA A 104 -2.03 14.75 -13.96
C ALA A 104 -2.60 13.49 -13.26
N GLU A 105 -3.79 13.02 -13.62
CA GLU A 105 -4.50 11.93 -12.92
C GLU A 105 -4.26 10.59 -13.59
N LEU A 106 -3.86 9.56 -12.82
CA LEU A 106 -3.70 8.19 -13.33
C LEU A 106 -5.04 7.63 -13.82
N MET A 107 -5.02 6.76 -14.85
CA MET A 107 -6.24 6.09 -15.35
C MET A 107 -6.98 5.39 -14.21
N TRP A 108 -6.23 4.79 -13.29
CA TRP A 108 -6.75 4.01 -12.19
C TRP A 108 -7.61 4.81 -11.18
N THR A 109 -7.46 6.14 -11.11
CA THR A 109 -8.28 7.00 -10.25
C THR A 109 -9.62 7.39 -10.89
N GLN A 110 -9.84 7.03 -12.16
CA GLN A 110 -11.05 7.43 -12.88
C GLN A 110 -12.25 6.57 -12.51
N ARG A 111 -13.40 7.23 -12.30
CA ARG A 111 -14.67 6.59 -11.87
C ARG A 111 -15.13 5.45 -12.78
N THR A 112 -14.78 5.49 -14.06
CA THR A 112 -15.17 4.47 -15.04
C THR A 112 -14.36 3.18 -14.88
N ILE A 113 -13.07 3.24 -14.53
CA ILE A 113 -12.26 2.05 -14.25
C ILE A 113 -12.78 1.30 -13.01
N LEU A 114 -13.30 2.02 -12.02
CA LEU A 114 -13.99 1.48 -10.86
C LEU A 114 -15.28 0.70 -11.19
N THR A 115 -15.80 0.76 -12.43
CA THR A 115 -16.97 -0.04 -12.85
C THR A 115 -16.62 -1.50 -13.17
N VAL A 116 -15.36 -1.80 -13.49
CA VAL A 116 -14.88 -3.17 -13.70
C VAL A 116 -14.59 -3.78 -12.33
N PRO A 117 -15.30 -4.83 -11.86
CA PRO A 117 -15.18 -5.32 -10.48
C PRO A 117 -13.75 -5.76 -10.11
N LEU A 118 -13.05 -6.40 -11.05
CA LEU A 118 -11.65 -6.80 -10.88
C LEU A 118 -10.76 -5.57 -10.64
N LEU A 119 -10.90 -4.53 -11.47
CA LEU A 119 -10.14 -3.30 -11.30
C LEU A 119 -10.57 -2.57 -10.04
N ARG A 120 -11.87 -2.51 -9.72
CA ARG A 120 -12.34 -1.90 -8.47
C ARG A 120 -11.62 -2.43 -7.24
N HIS A 121 -11.43 -3.74 -7.15
CA HIS A 121 -10.70 -4.34 -6.03
C HIS A 121 -9.23 -3.89 -6.02
N PHE A 122 -8.56 -3.91 -7.15
CA PHE A 122 -7.17 -3.43 -7.24
C PHE A 122 -7.07 -1.91 -7.04
N VAL A 123 -8.08 -1.09 -7.37
CA VAL A 123 -8.17 0.35 -7.00
C VAL A 123 -8.30 0.52 -5.51
N GLY A 124 -9.20 -0.23 -4.88
CA GLY A 124 -9.31 -0.21 -3.43
C GLY A 124 -8.00 -0.56 -2.74
N ASN A 125 -7.23 -1.51 -3.30
CA ASN A 125 -5.92 -1.87 -2.76
C ASN A 125 -4.88 -0.77 -3.05
N MET A 126 -4.77 -0.26 -4.28
CA MET A 126 -3.82 0.80 -4.63
C MET A 126 -4.12 2.15 -3.96
N SER A 127 -5.37 2.44 -3.61
CA SER A 127 -5.70 3.66 -2.86
C SER A 127 -5.16 3.64 -1.43
N GLN A 128 -4.69 2.49 -0.95
CA GLN A 128 -4.00 2.35 0.33
C GLN A 128 -2.48 2.48 0.19
N ILE A 129 -1.98 2.98 -0.95
CA ILE A 129 -0.58 3.39 -1.07
C ILE A 129 -0.36 4.59 -0.14
N ALA A 130 0.55 4.43 0.80
CA ALA A 130 0.94 5.49 1.71
C ALA A 130 2.40 5.87 1.46
N THR A 131 2.63 7.18 1.26
CA THR A 131 3.97 7.76 1.14
C THR A 131 4.35 8.40 2.45
N TYR A 132 5.50 8.02 2.99
CA TYR A 132 6.01 8.55 4.24
C TYR A 132 7.36 9.25 4.03
N LYS A 133 7.45 10.44 4.61
CA LYS A 133 8.69 11.19 4.84
C LYS A 133 8.79 11.42 6.35
N LEU A 134 9.22 10.38 7.05
CA LEU A 134 9.18 10.33 8.51
C LEU A 134 10.20 11.31 9.11
N SER A 135 9.75 12.09 10.09
CA SER A 135 10.62 12.98 10.86
C SER A 135 10.68 12.50 12.31
N PRO A 136 11.88 12.32 12.89
CA PRO A 136 12.03 11.97 14.30
C PRO A 136 11.31 12.96 15.22
N ALA A 137 11.48 14.26 14.98
CA ALA A 137 10.87 15.32 15.80
C ALA A 137 9.34 15.24 15.82
N LEU A 138 8.72 14.98 14.67
CA LEU A 138 7.26 14.88 14.56
C LEU A 138 6.73 13.55 15.09
N SER A 139 7.51 12.47 15.00
CA SER A 139 7.15 11.15 15.49
C SER A 139 7.13 11.06 17.03
N ARG A 140 7.84 11.97 17.71
CA ARG A 140 7.80 12.11 19.18
C ARG A 140 6.51 12.75 19.71
N ASN A 141 5.75 13.43 18.85
CA ASN A 141 4.57 14.14 19.29
C ASN A 141 3.52 13.18 19.87
N ALA A 142 2.80 13.66 20.88
CA ALA A 142 1.74 12.89 21.51
C ALA A 142 0.65 12.50 20.49
N GLY A 143 0.12 11.29 20.63
CA GLY A 143 -0.97 10.78 19.81
C GLY A 143 -2.34 11.24 20.32
N VAL A 144 -3.30 11.31 19.41
CA VAL A 144 -4.71 11.59 19.74
C VAL A 144 -5.45 10.25 19.81
N PRO A 145 -6.05 9.90 20.96
CA PRO A 145 -6.80 8.65 21.09
C PRO A 145 -8.08 8.73 20.25
N THR A 146 -8.11 8.01 19.12
CA THR A 146 -9.27 7.89 18.23
C THR A 146 -9.57 6.41 17.94
N PRO A 147 -10.81 6.06 17.53
CA PRO A 147 -11.15 4.66 17.22
C PRO A 147 -10.37 4.05 16.05
N ASN A 148 -9.89 4.90 15.13
CA ASN A 148 -9.09 4.50 13.97
C ASN A 148 -7.91 5.47 13.83
N PRO A 149 -6.85 5.31 14.64
CA PRO A 149 -5.72 6.24 14.62
C PRO A 149 -4.82 5.92 13.43
N GLU A 150 -4.42 6.93 12.67
CA GLU A 150 -3.57 6.78 11.49
C GLU A 150 -2.22 7.45 11.72
N LEU A 151 -1.15 6.84 11.20
CA LEU A 151 0.17 7.43 11.17
C LEU A 151 0.20 8.43 10.01
N LYS A 152 0.49 9.70 10.29
CA LYS A 152 0.59 10.70 9.22
C LYS A 152 1.84 10.45 8.38
N SER A 153 1.86 10.97 7.15
CA SER A 153 3.01 10.87 6.24
C SER A 153 4.34 11.39 6.84
N THR A 154 4.27 12.28 7.83
CA THR A 154 5.41 12.86 8.55
C THR A 154 5.83 12.10 9.82
N GLY A 155 5.09 11.05 10.20
CA GLY A 155 5.32 10.24 11.40
C GLY A 155 4.53 10.68 12.64
N GLU A 156 3.75 11.76 12.57
CA GLU A 156 2.89 12.18 13.68
C GLU A 156 1.84 11.12 14.05
N ASN A 157 1.35 11.20 15.30
CA ASN A 157 0.33 10.32 15.87
C ASN A 157 0.81 8.88 16.13
N LEU A 158 2.12 8.64 16.06
CA LEU A 158 2.75 7.34 16.34
C LEU A 158 2.27 6.69 17.65
N PRO A 159 2.15 7.39 18.80
CA PRO A 159 1.70 6.76 20.05
C PRO A 159 0.31 6.13 19.95
N ALA A 160 -0.61 6.76 19.21
CA ALA A 160 -1.97 6.24 19.04
C ALA A 160 -2.01 5.01 18.13
N VAL A 161 -1.15 4.98 17.10
CA VAL A 161 -1.04 3.83 16.19
C VAL A 161 -0.39 2.65 16.91
N VAL A 162 0.64 2.90 17.72
CA VAL A 162 1.25 1.87 18.58
C VAL A 162 0.23 1.28 19.54
N ASP A 163 -0.55 2.12 20.24
CA ASP A 163 -1.61 1.64 21.15
C ASP A 163 -2.64 0.78 20.41
N TRP A 164 -3.06 1.22 19.23
CA TRP A 164 -3.99 0.47 18.39
C TRP A 164 -3.42 -0.87 17.93
N LEU A 165 -2.14 -0.92 17.49
CA LEU A 165 -1.48 -2.17 17.13
C LEU A 165 -1.37 -3.11 18.34
N LYS A 166 -0.99 -2.60 19.51
CA LYS A 166 -0.90 -3.39 20.76
C LYS A 166 -2.25 -3.99 21.15
N ASN A 167 -3.34 -3.26 20.96
CA ASN A 167 -4.66 -3.69 21.40
C ASN A 167 -5.38 -4.58 20.37
N PHE A 168 -5.29 -4.25 19.08
CA PHE A 168 -6.10 -4.87 18.03
C PHE A 168 -5.30 -5.73 17.04
N HIS A 169 -3.98 -5.53 16.94
CA HIS A 169 -3.10 -6.21 15.97
C HIS A 169 -1.83 -6.75 16.64
N LYS A 170 -2.03 -7.50 17.74
CA LYS A 170 -0.96 -8.07 18.57
C LYS A 170 0.14 -8.82 17.79
N PRO A 171 -0.18 -9.64 16.77
CA PRO A 171 0.86 -10.31 15.97
C PRO A 171 1.76 -9.32 15.23
N GLN A 172 1.19 -8.27 14.62
CA GLN A 172 1.92 -7.21 13.93
C GLN A 172 2.79 -6.42 14.93
N TRP A 173 2.23 -6.07 16.09
CA TRP A 173 3.01 -5.40 17.14
C TRP A 173 4.18 -6.26 17.62
N ALA A 174 4.00 -7.57 17.77
CA ALA A 174 5.10 -8.46 18.18
C ALA A 174 6.26 -8.45 17.19
N LEU A 175 6.00 -8.31 15.88
CA LEU A 175 7.05 -8.14 14.87
C LEU A 175 7.84 -6.84 15.08
N VAL A 176 7.13 -5.73 15.32
CA VAL A 176 7.75 -4.42 15.60
C VAL A 176 8.59 -4.49 16.86
N LEU A 177 8.04 -4.99 17.97
CA LEU A 177 8.74 -5.06 19.24
C LEU A 177 10.00 -5.94 19.16
N ASN A 178 9.92 -7.09 18.48
CA ASN A 178 11.09 -7.95 18.29
C ASN A 178 12.17 -7.26 17.47
N ALA A 179 11.83 -6.58 16.38
CA ALA A 179 12.80 -5.81 15.59
C ALA A 179 13.40 -4.64 16.40
N MET A 180 12.62 -3.98 17.25
CA MET A 180 13.12 -2.92 18.15
C MET A 180 14.09 -3.45 19.20
N ARG A 181 13.94 -4.69 19.67
CA ARG A 181 14.88 -5.33 20.61
C ARG A 181 16.25 -5.61 20.01
N ASP A 182 16.32 -5.80 18.70
CA ASP A 182 17.60 -5.94 18.00
C ASP A 182 18.35 -4.60 17.94
N ILE A 183 17.62 -3.47 18.05
CA ILE A 183 18.16 -2.10 17.96
C ILE A 183 18.51 -1.54 19.34
N ILE A 184 17.67 -1.80 20.35
CA ILE A 184 17.87 -1.36 21.73
C ILE A 184 18.11 -2.60 22.60
N PRO A 185 19.38 -2.94 22.90
CA PRO A 185 19.71 -4.05 23.79
C PRO A 185 19.08 -3.83 25.16
N GLY A 186 18.34 -4.83 25.68
CA GLY A 186 17.68 -4.73 26.99
C GLY A 186 16.26 -4.15 26.95
N LEU A 187 15.72 -3.80 25.78
CA LEU A 187 14.34 -3.36 25.63
C LEU A 187 13.34 -4.48 26.01
N GLU A 188 12.57 -4.25 27.05
CA GLU A 188 11.50 -5.15 27.49
C GLU A 188 10.19 -4.88 26.74
N ASP A 189 9.73 -3.62 26.72
CA ASP A 189 8.50 -3.22 26.04
C ASP A 189 8.49 -1.72 25.69
N ILE A 190 7.60 -1.34 24.77
CA ILE A 190 7.27 0.05 24.45
C ILE A 190 5.81 0.25 24.80
N VAL A 191 5.51 0.98 25.86
CA VAL A 191 4.15 1.17 26.38
C VAL A 191 3.59 2.54 26.01
N VAL A 192 2.27 2.60 25.88
CA VAL A 192 1.54 3.85 25.65
C VAL A 192 0.84 4.24 26.94
N GLN A 193 0.97 5.50 27.36
CA GLN A 193 0.28 6.03 28.53
C GLN A 193 -0.51 7.29 28.18
N ILE A 194 -1.61 7.51 28.90
CA ILE A 194 -2.39 8.74 28.78
C ILE A 194 -1.69 9.85 29.57
N LEU A 195 -1.34 10.92 28.88
CA LEU A 195 -0.75 12.13 29.45
C LEU A 195 -1.82 13.00 30.12
N HIS A 196 -1.39 13.95 30.95
CA HIS A 196 -2.28 14.93 31.61
C HIS A 196 -3.16 15.72 30.62
N THR A 197 -2.67 15.90 29.40
CA THR A 197 -3.35 16.55 28.27
C THR A 197 -4.43 15.69 27.60
N ARG A 198 -4.70 14.48 28.11
CA ARG A 198 -5.59 13.47 27.51
C ARG A 198 -5.14 13.01 26.12
N THR A 199 -3.85 13.14 25.84
CA THR A 199 -3.18 12.59 24.65
C THR A 199 -2.36 11.37 25.05
N LEU A 200 -1.83 10.64 24.07
CA LEU A 200 -1.06 9.42 24.28
C LEU A 200 0.45 9.69 24.13
N GLY A 201 1.25 9.24 25.08
CA GLY A 201 2.72 9.30 25.04
C GLY A 201 3.34 7.91 25.00
N LEU A 202 4.53 7.80 24.40
CA LEU A 202 5.32 6.58 24.36
C LEU A 202 6.34 6.56 25.51
N TYR A 203 6.50 5.39 26.11
CA TYR A 203 7.49 5.11 27.14
C TYR A 203 8.19 3.80 26.83
N PHE A 204 9.51 3.79 26.98
CA PHE A 204 10.36 2.62 26.72
C PHE A 204 10.73 2.01 28.06
N ILE A 205 10.59 0.69 28.15
CA ILE A 205 10.89 -0.10 29.34
C ILE A 205 12.11 -0.95 29.02
N GLU A 206 13.16 -0.80 29.81
CA GLU A 206 14.38 -1.58 29.71
C GLU A 206 14.69 -2.31 31.02
N GLU A 207 15.33 -3.46 30.91
CA GLU A 207 15.66 -4.31 32.04
C GLU A 207 16.51 -3.55 33.08
N GLY A 208 16.03 -3.52 34.32
CA GLY A 208 16.73 -2.88 35.43
C GLY A 208 16.74 -1.35 35.41
N MET A 209 16.03 -0.70 34.47
CA MET A 209 15.92 0.75 34.37
C MET A 209 14.49 1.26 34.62
N LYS A 210 14.38 2.54 34.99
CA LYS A 210 13.06 3.20 35.07
C LYS A 210 12.55 3.47 33.66
N PRO A 211 11.23 3.35 33.41
CA PRO A 211 10.67 3.73 32.13
C PRO A 211 11.03 5.17 31.78
N TRP A 212 11.45 5.38 30.54
CA TRP A 212 11.91 6.67 30.04
C TRP A 212 11.04 7.10 28.86
N GLY A 213 10.84 8.42 28.74
CA GLY A 213 9.94 9.01 27.76
C GLY A 213 10.55 9.06 26.37
N VAL A 214 9.71 9.34 25.38
CA VAL A 214 10.13 9.46 23.96
C VAL A 214 11.12 10.60 23.72
N GLU A 215 11.18 11.59 24.62
CA GLU A 215 12.11 12.71 24.63
C GLU A 215 13.57 12.28 24.81
N ASP A 216 13.81 11.19 25.53
CA ASP A 216 15.15 10.69 25.86
C ASP A 216 15.68 9.71 24.79
N ILE A 217 14.82 9.32 23.83
CA ILE A 217 15.11 8.38 22.73
C ILE A 217 15.88 9.06 21.60
N SER A 218 16.88 8.38 21.05
CA SER A 218 17.63 8.87 19.87
C SER A 218 16.75 9.00 18.62
N ASP A 219 17.12 9.93 17.73
CA ASP A 219 16.36 10.19 16.49
C ASP A 219 16.19 8.94 15.62
N GLY A 220 17.26 8.16 15.46
CA GLY A 220 17.22 6.91 14.68
C GLY A 220 16.28 5.86 15.28
N THR A 221 16.17 5.80 16.61
CA THR A 221 15.30 4.83 17.29
C THR A 221 13.82 5.15 17.07
N ILE A 222 13.42 6.42 17.27
CA ILE A 222 12.03 6.81 17.07
C ILE A 222 11.63 6.74 15.60
N GLN A 223 12.54 7.07 14.68
CA GLN A 223 12.30 6.91 13.26
C GLN A 223 12.17 5.44 12.87
N THR A 224 12.98 4.56 13.45
CA THR A 224 12.86 3.12 13.18
C THR A 224 11.53 2.57 13.69
N LEU A 225 11.09 2.98 14.90
CA LEU A 225 9.77 2.62 15.40
C LEU A 225 8.65 3.10 14.45
N ALA A 226 8.76 4.33 13.93
CA ALA A 226 7.79 4.86 12.96
C ALA A 226 7.79 4.07 11.65
N ILE A 227 8.96 3.73 11.11
CA ILE A 227 9.12 2.90 9.90
C ILE A 227 8.48 1.52 10.11
N LEU A 228 8.86 0.83 11.17
CA LEU A 228 8.35 -0.52 11.47
C LEU A 228 6.84 -0.51 11.67
N THR A 229 6.32 0.49 12.39
CA THR A 229 4.89 0.70 12.57
C THR A 229 4.17 0.89 11.22
N ALA A 230 4.71 1.70 10.32
CA ALA A 230 4.15 1.91 8.99
C ALA A 230 4.19 0.64 8.12
N ILE A 231 5.25 -0.18 8.23
CA ILE A 231 5.40 -1.44 7.49
C ILE A 231 4.37 -2.48 7.93
N VAL A 232 4.09 -2.59 9.23
CA VAL A 232 3.20 -3.62 9.75
C VAL A 232 1.72 -3.21 9.79
N ASP A 233 1.41 -1.94 9.48
CA ASP A 233 0.02 -1.46 9.50
C ASP A 233 -0.81 -2.21 8.45
N PRO A 234 -1.82 -3.01 8.86
CA PRO A 234 -2.60 -3.81 7.93
C PRO A 234 -3.49 -2.97 7.00
N ARG A 235 -3.63 -1.66 7.26
CA ARG A 235 -4.38 -0.74 6.41
C ARG A 235 -3.56 -0.26 5.22
N SER A 236 -2.23 -0.28 5.32
CA SER A 236 -1.33 0.11 4.24
C SER A 236 -1.01 -1.09 3.35
N SER A 237 -1.49 -1.09 2.10
CA SER A 237 -1.27 -2.20 1.16
C SER A 237 0.08 -2.10 0.43
N THR A 238 0.67 -0.90 0.41
CA THR A 238 1.91 -0.58 -0.29
C THR A 238 2.52 0.65 0.35
N LEU A 239 3.80 0.55 0.69
CA LEU A 239 4.53 1.57 1.43
C LEU A 239 5.63 2.15 0.56
N VAL A 240 5.65 3.48 0.42
CA VAL A 240 6.76 4.22 -0.19
C VAL A 240 7.42 5.05 0.91
N ILE A 241 8.65 4.68 1.28
CA ILE A 241 9.45 5.41 2.26
C ILE A 241 10.51 6.19 1.51
N GLU A 242 10.46 7.52 1.59
CA GLU A 242 11.49 8.39 1.05
C GLU A 242 12.66 8.47 2.05
N GLU A 243 13.89 8.22 1.59
CA GLU A 243 15.15 8.39 2.35
C GLU A 243 15.18 7.67 3.72
N PRO A 244 14.97 6.33 3.77
CA PRO A 244 15.00 5.57 5.03
C PRO A 244 16.31 5.70 5.81
N GLU A 245 17.42 6.06 5.15
CA GLU A 245 18.77 6.17 5.70
C GLU A 245 19.03 7.48 6.48
N ASN A 246 18.20 8.51 6.34
CA ASN A 246 18.55 9.88 6.76
C ASN A 246 18.67 10.11 8.29
N SER A 247 18.43 9.09 9.13
CA SER A 247 18.72 9.18 10.58
C SER A 247 19.17 7.86 11.21
N ILE A 248 19.55 6.86 10.40
CA ILE A 248 20.11 5.61 10.90
C ILE A 248 21.63 5.70 10.77
N HIS A 249 22.33 5.76 11.90
CA HIS A 249 23.79 5.65 11.90
C HIS A 249 24.18 4.17 11.67
N PRO A 250 25.17 3.88 10.79
CA PRO A 250 25.66 2.52 10.53
C PRO A 250 26.39 1.90 11.71
#